data_AF-G9Y0G6-F1
#
_entry.id   AF-G9Y0G6-F1
#
_cell.length_a   1.000
_cell.length_b   1.000
_cell.length_c   1.000
_cell.angle_alpha   90.00
_cell.angle_beta   90.00
_cell.angle_gamma   90.00
#
_symmetry.space_group_name_H-M   'P 1'
#
loop_
_entity.id
_entity.type
_entity.pdbx_description
1 polymer ?
#
loop_
_entity_poly.entity_id
_entity_poly.type
_entity_poly.pdbx_seq_one_letter_code
_entity_poly.pdbx_strand_id
1 'polypeptide(L)'
;MKDIIEPVDTDDGLFHDGDPSTGAEGTIVYAKIMNAFQGGIIDIQRENKNILAEAKMTPDPSKNNQLLTAIKAIATAIAVAATATAVPVGTPLAWPSTTPPEGYAIMQGQVFDTAKYPKTAAAYPTGKLPDMRGQTIKGAPDGRALLSLENDGIKSHTHAATAAATDLGTKTTSSFDHGNKTTTSTDLGTKTTSSFDHGTKTASTNGNHTHGYIDTRTSGDSNGVKVAGSTGGAATNKSISSTTVAAGNHTHTVAIGAHAHTVAIGGHAHTVAIGAHTHSVVMGTHAHTITVNAAGNAENTVKNIAFNYIVRLA
;
A
#
# COMPACT_ATOMS: atom_id res chain seq x y z
N MET A 1 -74.23 -55.24 6.59
CA MET A 1 -74.76 -54.87 7.90
C MET A 1 -76.17 -54.39 7.68
N LYS A 2 -77.14 -54.95 8.42
CA LYS A 2 -78.51 -54.45 8.43
C LYS A 2 -78.58 -53.20 9.32
N ASP A 3 -79.63 -52.41 9.16
CA ASP A 3 -79.88 -51.32 10.12
C ASP A 3 -80.16 -51.89 11.53
N ILE A 4 -80.20 -51.01 12.53
CA ILE A 4 -80.54 -51.36 13.91
C ILE A 4 -81.89 -52.09 13.89
N ILE A 5 -81.93 -53.27 14.52
CA ILE A 5 -83.15 -54.06 14.62
C ILE A 5 -84.18 -53.28 15.46
N GLU A 6 -85.43 -53.29 15.01
CA GLU A 6 -86.54 -52.74 15.79
C GLU A 6 -86.70 -53.57 17.09
N PRO A 7 -86.90 -52.93 18.25
CA PRO A 7 -87.27 -53.63 19.47
C PRO A 7 -88.54 -54.48 19.27
N VAL A 8 -88.76 -55.45 20.17
CA VAL A 8 -90.01 -56.21 20.19
C VAL A 8 -91.22 -55.28 20.29
N ASP A 9 -92.29 -55.64 19.57
CA ASP A 9 -93.53 -54.86 19.48
C ASP A 9 -94.36 -55.00 20.76
N THR A 10 -93.93 -54.29 21.80
CA THR A 10 -94.62 -54.09 23.08
C THR A 10 -94.58 -52.61 23.44
N ASP A 11 -95.46 -52.16 24.33
CA ASP A 11 -95.60 -50.74 24.69
C ASP A 11 -94.30 -50.08 25.17
N ASP A 12 -93.41 -50.86 25.79
CA ASP A 12 -92.11 -50.41 26.28
C ASP A 12 -90.91 -50.97 25.49
N GLY A 13 -91.16 -51.74 24.42
CA GLY A 13 -90.12 -52.35 23.59
C GLY A 13 -89.35 -53.49 24.29
N LEU A 14 -89.88 -54.04 25.38
CA LEU A 14 -89.29 -55.14 26.14
C LEU A 14 -90.15 -56.40 26.07
N PHE A 15 -89.49 -57.55 26.13
CA PHE A 15 -90.14 -58.83 26.36
C PHE A 15 -90.65 -58.90 27.80
N HIS A 16 -91.83 -59.48 27.99
CA HIS A 16 -92.51 -59.64 29.28
C HIS A 16 -92.83 -61.12 29.52
N ASP A 17 -92.60 -61.60 30.74
CA ASP A 17 -93.10 -62.91 31.16
C ASP A 17 -94.58 -62.75 31.53
N GLY A 18 -95.42 -63.72 31.16
CA GLY A 18 -96.84 -63.67 31.49
C GLY A 18 -97.08 -63.83 32.99
N ASP A 19 -98.13 -63.20 33.49
CA ASP A 19 -98.54 -63.32 34.89
C ASP A 19 -99.92 -63.97 35.00
N PRO A 20 -99.98 -65.29 35.30
CA PRO A 20 -101.24 -66.02 35.44
C PRO A 20 -102.13 -65.52 36.58
N SER A 21 -101.60 -64.77 37.54
CA SER A 21 -102.35 -64.27 38.70
C SER A 21 -103.14 -62.99 38.40
N THR A 22 -102.71 -62.23 37.39
CA THR A 22 -103.35 -60.99 36.94
C THR A 22 -104.01 -61.13 35.57
N GLY A 23 -103.78 -62.26 34.88
CA GLY A 23 -104.27 -62.51 33.53
C GLY A 23 -103.49 -61.76 32.45
N ALA A 24 -102.35 -61.16 32.79
CA ALA A 24 -101.49 -60.45 31.84
C ALA A 24 -100.81 -61.45 30.89
N GLU A 25 -101.10 -61.34 29.60
CA GLU A 25 -100.46 -62.16 28.58
C GLU A 25 -99.00 -61.72 28.40
N GLY A 26 -98.09 -62.69 28.47
CA GLY A 26 -96.66 -62.46 28.25
C GLY A 26 -96.27 -62.59 26.78
N THR A 27 -95.07 -62.12 26.46
CA THR A 27 -94.44 -62.47 25.19
C THR A 27 -94.16 -63.98 25.10
N ILE A 28 -94.13 -64.54 23.89
CA ILE A 28 -94.05 -66.00 23.64
C ILE A 28 -92.73 -66.61 24.17
N VAL A 29 -91.74 -65.78 24.49
CA VAL A 29 -90.37 -66.16 24.81
C VAL A 29 -89.97 -65.59 26.16
N TYR A 30 -88.99 -66.25 26.81
CA TYR A 30 -88.55 -65.88 28.15
C TYR A 30 -87.90 -64.48 28.19
N ALA A 31 -88.53 -63.56 28.94
CA ALA A 31 -88.26 -62.13 28.88
C ALA A 31 -86.82 -61.78 29.24
N LYS A 32 -86.31 -62.34 30.34
CA LYS A 32 -84.97 -61.99 30.85
C LYS A 32 -83.87 -62.22 29.82
N ILE A 33 -83.88 -63.38 29.17
CA ILE A 33 -82.85 -63.74 28.18
C ILE A 33 -83.05 -62.95 26.89
N MET A 34 -84.29 -62.78 26.45
CA MET A 34 -84.58 -62.10 25.18
C MET A 34 -84.32 -60.60 25.24
N ASN A 35 -84.63 -59.95 26.36
CA ASN A 35 -84.25 -58.56 26.60
C ASN A 35 -82.72 -58.37 26.59
N ALA A 36 -81.98 -59.30 27.19
CA ALA A 36 -80.52 -59.26 27.16
C ALA A 36 -79.96 -59.44 25.75
N PHE A 37 -80.51 -60.36 24.96
CA PHE A 37 -80.10 -60.55 23.56
C PHE A 37 -80.46 -59.35 22.67
N GLN A 38 -81.69 -58.83 22.77
CA GLN A 38 -82.12 -57.66 22.02
C GLN A 38 -81.23 -56.45 22.33
N GLY A 39 -81.02 -56.16 23.62
CA GLY A 39 -80.13 -55.08 24.04
C GLY A 39 -78.72 -55.23 23.48
N GLY A 40 -78.11 -56.42 23.63
CA GLY A 40 -76.77 -56.69 23.13
C GLY A 40 -76.64 -56.56 21.61
N ILE A 41 -77.65 -57.01 20.84
CA ILE A 41 -77.66 -56.89 19.37
C ILE A 41 -77.78 -55.42 18.96
N ILE A 42 -78.72 -54.68 19.56
CA ILE A 42 -78.94 -53.27 19.28
C ILE A 42 -77.67 -52.46 19.60
N ASP A 43 -77.02 -52.73 20.73
CA ASP A 43 -75.80 -52.03 21.13
C ASP A 43 -74.65 -52.30 20.16
N ILE A 44 -74.42 -53.57 19.75
CA ILE A 44 -73.42 -53.91 18.74
C ILE A 44 -73.74 -53.26 17.38
N GLN A 45 -75.01 -53.23 16.96
CA GLN A 45 -75.42 -52.58 15.72
C GLN A 45 -75.20 -51.06 15.77
N ARG A 46 -75.45 -50.43 16.92
CA ARG A 46 -75.22 -48.99 17.15
C ARG A 46 -73.74 -48.64 17.04
N GLU A 47 -72.87 -49.37 17.74
CA GLU A 47 -71.42 -49.17 17.66
C GLU A 47 -70.88 -49.31 16.24
N ASN A 48 -71.31 -50.35 15.52
CA ASN A 48 -70.90 -50.53 14.15
C ASN A 48 -71.46 -49.45 13.21
N LYS A 49 -72.68 -48.97 13.43
CA LYS A 49 -73.27 -47.86 12.67
C LYS A 49 -72.50 -46.56 12.90
N ASN A 50 -72.02 -46.31 14.12
CA ASN A 50 -71.13 -45.17 14.41
C ASN A 50 -69.83 -45.24 13.61
N ILE A 51 -69.21 -46.43 13.53
CA ILE A 51 -67.99 -46.64 12.71
C ILE A 51 -68.28 -46.37 11.22
N LEU A 52 -69.41 -46.85 10.69
CA LEU A 52 -69.82 -46.57 9.32
C LEU A 52 -70.06 -45.06 9.10
N ALA A 53 -70.73 -44.38 10.03
CA ALA A 53 -71.01 -42.95 9.95
C ALA A 53 -69.73 -42.10 9.93
N GLU A 54 -68.72 -42.46 10.74
CA GLU A 54 -67.39 -41.81 10.71
C GLU A 54 -66.73 -41.96 9.34
N ALA A 55 -66.87 -43.12 8.70
CA ALA A 55 -66.43 -43.35 7.32
C ALA A 55 -67.36 -42.75 6.26
N LYS A 56 -68.40 -41.99 6.65
CA LYS A 56 -69.45 -41.43 5.77
C LYS A 56 -70.19 -42.49 4.97
N MET A 57 -70.39 -43.66 5.55
CA MET A 57 -71.11 -44.80 4.99
C MET A 57 -72.43 -45.02 5.73
N THR A 58 -73.43 -45.52 5.01
CA THR A 58 -74.71 -45.98 5.59
C THR A 58 -74.82 -47.50 5.52
N PRO A 59 -75.49 -48.16 6.48
CA PRO A 59 -75.72 -49.60 6.43
C PRO A 59 -76.45 -50.04 5.15
N ASP A 60 -75.84 -50.98 4.42
CA ASP A 60 -76.37 -51.59 3.21
C ASP A 60 -76.56 -53.11 3.43
N PRO A 61 -77.79 -53.63 3.56
CA PRO A 61 -78.01 -55.04 3.86
C PRO A 61 -77.50 -55.97 2.75
N SER A 62 -77.26 -55.49 1.53
CA SER A 62 -76.71 -56.28 0.42
C SER A 62 -75.19 -56.52 0.54
N LYS A 63 -74.50 -55.82 1.45
CA LYS A 63 -73.03 -55.89 1.62
C LYS A 63 -72.62 -56.47 2.97
N ASN A 64 -71.64 -57.37 2.95
CA ASN A 64 -71.10 -58.05 4.13
C ASN A 64 -69.70 -57.57 4.56
N ASN A 65 -69.11 -56.56 3.90
CA ASN A 65 -67.75 -56.07 4.17
C ASN A 65 -67.69 -54.59 4.64
N GLN A 66 -68.82 -53.98 4.95
CA GLN A 66 -68.91 -52.54 5.20
C GLN A 66 -68.09 -52.07 6.40
N LEU A 67 -68.08 -52.84 7.50
CA LEU A 67 -67.30 -52.50 8.68
C LEU A 67 -65.79 -52.47 8.35
N LEU A 68 -65.31 -53.47 7.60
CA LEU A 68 -63.92 -53.52 7.15
C LEU A 68 -63.60 -52.34 6.22
N THR A 69 -64.51 -52.00 5.30
CA THR A 69 -64.33 -50.85 4.40
C THR A 69 -64.27 -49.54 5.19
N ALA A 70 -65.15 -49.35 6.17
CA ALA A 70 -65.18 -48.18 7.04
C ALA A 70 -63.88 -48.03 7.84
N ILE A 71 -63.43 -49.10 8.50
CA ILE A 71 -62.17 -49.10 9.26
C ILE A 71 -60.97 -48.77 8.37
N LYS A 72 -60.90 -49.36 7.16
CA LYS A 72 -59.84 -49.05 6.19
C LYS A 72 -59.87 -47.57 5.76
N ALA A 73 -61.05 -47.01 5.51
CA ALA A 73 -61.20 -45.61 5.15
C ALA A 73 -60.74 -44.68 6.29
N ILE A 74 -61.14 -44.95 7.52
CA ILE A 74 -60.73 -44.18 8.72
C ILE A 74 -59.22 -44.27 8.92
N ALA A 75 -58.63 -45.46 8.88
CA ALA A 75 -57.19 -45.65 9.02
C ALA A 75 -56.39 -44.91 7.92
N THR A 76 -56.89 -44.91 6.69
CA THR A 76 -56.30 -44.15 5.57
C THR A 76 -56.38 -42.65 5.83
N ALA A 77 -57.52 -42.14 6.29
CA ALA A 77 -57.69 -40.73 6.61
C ALA A 77 -56.75 -40.28 7.74
N ILE A 78 -56.59 -41.09 8.79
CA ILE A 78 -55.64 -40.83 9.89
C ILE A 78 -54.20 -40.79 9.37
N ALA A 79 -53.80 -41.75 8.54
CA ALA A 79 -52.44 -41.78 7.95
C ALA A 79 -52.17 -40.56 7.04
N VAL A 80 -53.18 -40.12 6.28
CA VAL A 80 -53.08 -38.90 5.46
C VAL A 80 -52.93 -37.66 6.34
N ALA A 81 -53.72 -37.54 7.42
CA ALA A 81 -53.62 -36.42 8.35
C ALA A 81 -52.25 -36.39 9.05
N ALA A 82 -51.73 -37.55 9.45
CA ALA A 82 -50.42 -37.68 10.10
C ALA A 82 -49.24 -37.35 9.16
N THR A 83 -49.37 -37.60 7.85
CA THR A 83 -48.31 -37.31 6.86
C THR A 83 -48.33 -35.88 6.32
N ALA A 84 -49.38 -35.11 6.63
CA ALA A 84 -49.52 -33.71 6.27
C ALA A 84 -48.80 -32.75 7.23
N THR A 85 -48.43 -33.19 8.43
CA THR A 85 -48.05 -32.30 9.55
C THR A 85 -46.55 -32.08 9.80
N ALA A 86 -45.64 -32.88 9.24
CA ALA A 86 -44.22 -32.74 9.60
C ALA A 86 -43.41 -31.80 8.68
N VAL A 87 -43.53 -31.95 7.36
CA VAL A 87 -42.78 -31.17 6.36
C VAL A 87 -43.60 -31.00 5.07
N PRO A 88 -43.87 -29.76 4.62
CA PRO A 88 -44.57 -29.52 3.35
C PRO A 88 -43.84 -30.16 2.15
N VAL A 89 -44.62 -30.72 1.22
CA VAL A 89 -44.07 -31.23 -0.06
C VAL A 89 -43.34 -30.10 -0.78
N GLY A 90 -42.19 -30.41 -1.37
CA GLY A 90 -41.35 -29.42 -2.04
C GLY A 90 -40.24 -28.83 -1.16
N THR A 91 -40.29 -28.97 0.16
CA THR A 91 -39.23 -28.48 1.06
C THR A 91 -37.91 -29.22 0.82
N PRO A 92 -36.79 -28.51 0.58
CA PRO A 92 -35.46 -29.13 0.56
C PRO A 92 -35.08 -29.64 1.95
N LEU A 93 -34.67 -30.89 2.04
CA LEU A 93 -34.22 -31.53 3.28
C LEU A 93 -32.76 -31.96 3.16
N ALA A 94 -31.97 -31.70 4.21
CA ALA A 94 -30.61 -32.18 4.30
C ALA A 94 -30.59 -33.67 4.65
N TRP A 95 -29.98 -34.48 3.78
CA TRP A 95 -29.90 -35.93 3.91
C TRP A 95 -28.45 -36.41 4.00
N PRO A 96 -28.07 -37.17 5.04
CA PRO A 96 -26.67 -37.53 5.31
C PRO A 96 -26.13 -38.70 4.47
N SER A 97 -26.92 -39.28 3.57
CA SER A 97 -26.55 -40.46 2.78
C SER A 97 -26.69 -40.19 1.28
N THR A 98 -26.03 -41.02 0.46
CA THR A 98 -26.07 -40.94 -1.01
C THR A 98 -27.36 -41.48 -1.61
N THR A 99 -28.10 -42.32 -0.89
CA THR A 99 -29.38 -42.90 -1.35
C THR A 99 -30.54 -42.23 -0.63
N PRO A 100 -31.46 -41.53 -1.34
CA PRO A 100 -32.63 -40.94 -0.71
C PRO A 100 -33.64 -42.03 -0.28
N PRO A 101 -34.47 -41.78 0.75
CA PRO A 101 -35.58 -42.68 1.08
C PRO A 101 -36.58 -42.82 -0.07
N GLU A 102 -37.39 -43.88 -0.04
CA GLU A 102 -38.47 -44.06 -1.01
C GLU A 102 -39.44 -42.88 -1.00
N GLY A 103 -39.84 -42.43 -2.20
CA GLY A 103 -40.68 -41.24 -2.37
C GLY A 103 -39.94 -39.91 -2.31
N TYR A 104 -38.61 -39.92 -2.24
CA TYR A 104 -37.78 -38.71 -2.30
C TYR A 104 -36.85 -38.72 -3.53
N ALA A 105 -36.50 -37.54 -4.01
CA ALA A 105 -35.48 -37.34 -5.04
C ALA A 105 -34.37 -36.40 -4.56
N ILE A 106 -33.12 -36.67 -4.96
CA ILE A 106 -32.01 -35.72 -4.78
C ILE A 106 -32.21 -34.53 -5.72
N MET A 107 -32.03 -33.31 -5.24
CA MET A 107 -32.27 -32.07 -6.01
C MET A 107 -31.05 -31.69 -6.86
N GLN A 108 -31.06 -32.06 -8.14
CA GLN A 108 -29.94 -31.92 -9.08
C GLN A 108 -30.33 -31.22 -10.39
N GLY A 109 -31.37 -30.38 -10.38
CA GLY A 109 -31.78 -29.68 -11.59
C GLY A 109 -32.65 -30.51 -12.55
N GLN A 110 -33.09 -31.71 -12.17
CA GLN A 110 -33.86 -32.60 -13.05
C GLN A 110 -35.32 -32.16 -13.20
N VAL A 111 -35.92 -32.53 -14.33
CA VAL A 111 -37.37 -32.42 -14.54
C VAL A 111 -38.11 -33.55 -13.84
N PHE A 112 -39.38 -33.32 -13.50
CA PHE A 112 -40.27 -34.34 -12.94
C PHE A 112 -41.65 -34.28 -13.59
N ASP A 113 -42.38 -35.40 -13.50
CA ASP A 113 -43.74 -35.50 -14.01
C ASP A 113 -44.72 -34.77 -13.08
N THR A 114 -45.22 -33.62 -13.54
CA THR A 114 -46.14 -32.76 -12.78
C THR A 114 -47.53 -33.37 -12.62
N ALA A 115 -47.95 -34.26 -13.53
CA ALA A 115 -49.23 -34.96 -13.42
C ALA A 115 -49.16 -36.07 -12.37
N LYS A 116 -48.02 -36.77 -12.28
CA LYS A 116 -47.77 -37.77 -11.26
C LYS A 116 -47.53 -37.17 -9.87
N TYR A 117 -46.91 -35.99 -9.81
CA TYR A 117 -46.54 -35.32 -8.56
C TYR A 117 -47.14 -33.91 -8.44
N PRO A 118 -48.47 -33.78 -8.32
CA PRO A 118 -49.16 -32.50 -8.35
C PRO A 118 -48.83 -31.61 -7.14
N LYS A 119 -48.54 -32.18 -5.96
CA LYS A 119 -48.15 -31.38 -4.79
C LYS A 119 -46.72 -30.84 -4.93
N THR A 120 -45.86 -31.59 -5.61
CA THR A 120 -44.50 -31.16 -5.95
C THR A 120 -44.55 -30.07 -7.01
N ALA A 121 -45.43 -30.19 -8.00
CA ALA A 121 -45.68 -29.16 -9.01
C ALA A 121 -46.21 -27.85 -8.40
N ALA A 122 -47.01 -27.91 -7.33
CA ALA A 122 -47.44 -26.72 -6.61
C ALA A 122 -46.26 -25.94 -5.98
N ALA A 123 -45.21 -26.64 -5.53
CA ALA A 123 -44.00 -26.02 -5.00
C ALA A 123 -43.02 -25.58 -6.10
N TYR A 124 -42.94 -26.33 -7.20
CA TYR A 124 -42.07 -26.07 -8.34
C TYR A 124 -42.88 -26.06 -9.66
N PRO A 125 -43.57 -24.96 -9.98
CA PRO A 125 -44.50 -24.90 -11.12
C PRO A 125 -43.87 -25.11 -12.50
N THR A 126 -42.55 -24.96 -12.60
CA THR A 126 -41.79 -25.20 -13.83
C THR A 126 -41.62 -26.68 -14.16
N GLY A 127 -42.01 -27.60 -13.26
CA GLY A 127 -41.76 -29.03 -13.41
C GLY A 127 -40.29 -29.42 -13.31
N LYS A 128 -39.44 -28.52 -12.79
CA LYS A 128 -38.00 -28.71 -12.63
C LYS A 128 -37.58 -28.43 -11.19
N LEU A 129 -36.86 -29.36 -10.58
CA LEU A 129 -36.26 -29.14 -9.26
C LEU A 129 -35.04 -28.21 -9.38
N PRO A 130 -34.77 -27.36 -8.39
CA PRO A 130 -33.49 -26.66 -8.29
C PRO A 130 -32.30 -27.63 -8.25
N ASP A 131 -31.15 -27.20 -8.79
CA ASP A 131 -29.88 -27.89 -8.56
C ASP A 131 -29.26 -27.33 -7.28
N MET A 132 -29.25 -28.15 -6.23
CA MET A 132 -28.82 -27.74 -4.90
C MET A 132 -27.39 -28.17 -4.58
N ARG A 133 -26.67 -28.77 -5.54
CA ARG A 133 -25.27 -29.17 -5.35
C ARG A 133 -24.39 -27.93 -5.19
N GLY A 134 -23.59 -27.89 -4.13
CA GLY A 134 -22.75 -26.75 -3.78
C GLY A 134 -23.52 -25.52 -3.28
N GLN A 135 -24.85 -25.60 -3.13
CA GLN A 135 -25.67 -24.46 -2.73
C GLN A 135 -25.89 -24.42 -1.21
N THR A 136 -25.99 -23.21 -0.65
CA THR A 136 -26.45 -23.00 0.73
C THR A 136 -27.77 -22.24 0.70
N ILE A 137 -28.76 -22.71 1.45
CA ILE A 137 -30.07 -22.03 1.54
C ILE A 137 -29.91 -20.74 2.33
N LYS A 138 -30.29 -19.63 1.68
CA LYS A 138 -30.39 -18.30 2.28
C LYS A 138 -31.86 -17.87 2.27
N GLY A 139 -32.35 -17.39 3.40
CA GLY A 139 -33.67 -16.76 3.46
C GLY A 139 -33.75 -15.63 2.45
N ALA A 140 -34.80 -15.61 1.63
CA ALA A 140 -34.94 -14.61 0.58
C ALA A 140 -35.12 -13.22 1.24
N PRO A 141 -34.22 -12.26 0.98
CA PRO A 141 -34.45 -10.88 1.39
C PRO A 141 -35.49 -10.22 0.49
N ASP A 142 -36.04 -9.10 0.95
CA ASP A 142 -36.94 -8.28 0.14
C ASP A 142 -36.30 -7.89 -1.20
N GLY A 143 -37.10 -7.92 -2.27
CA GLY A 143 -36.66 -7.58 -3.62
C GLY A 143 -35.86 -8.67 -4.35
N ARG A 144 -35.53 -9.79 -3.71
CA ARG A 144 -34.89 -10.93 -4.38
C ARG A 144 -35.93 -12.00 -4.75
N ALA A 145 -35.93 -12.40 -6.02
CA ALA A 145 -36.81 -13.46 -6.51
C ALA A 145 -36.53 -14.80 -5.81
N LEU A 146 -37.58 -15.55 -5.48
CA LEU A 146 -37.44 -16.90 -4.92
C LEU A 146 -36.72 -17.82 -5.93
N LEU A 147 -35.91 -18.74 -5.40
CA LEU A 147 -35.08 -19.68 -6.17
C LEU A 147 -34.02 -19.02 -7.09
N SER A 148 -33.76 -17.72 -6.94
CA SER A 148 -32.65 -17.06 -7.63
C SER A 148 -31.30 -17.46 -7.03
N LEU A 149 -30.31 -17.69 -7.90
CA LEU A 149 -28.93 -17.97 -7.50
C LEU A 149 -28.19 -16.67 -7.19
N GLU A 150 -27.26 -16.73 -6.23
CA GLU A 150 -26.32 -15.65 -5.90
C GLU A 150 -24.95 -16.30 -5.78
N ASN A 151 -23.96 -15.75 -6.49
CA ASN A 151 -22.59 -16.23 -6.39
C ASN A 151 -21.98 -15.83 -5.05
N ASP A 152 -20.97 -16.57 -4.63
CA ASP A 152 -20.13 -16.20 -3.51
C ASP A 152 -19.36 -14.90 -3.78
N GLY A 153 -18.96 -14.22 -2.70
CA GLY A 153 -18.25 -12.95 -2.82
C GLY A 153 -17.66 -12.52 -1.49
N ILE A 154 -16.48 -11.90 -1.57
CA ILE A 154 -15.85 -11.28 -0.42
C ILE A 154 -16.44 -9.89 -0.20
N LYS A 155 -16.65 -9.52 1.07
CA LYS A 155 -17.07 -8.16 1.40
C LYS A 155 -15.96 -7.16 1.05
N SER A 156 -16.35 -6.00 0.52
CA SER A 156 -15.43 -4.89 0.24
C SER A 156 -14.61 -4.53 1.48
N HIS A 157 -13.28 -4.48 1.32
CA HIS A 157 -12.34 -4.11 2.38
C HIS A 157 -11.00 -3.61 1.81
N THR A 158 -10.17 -3.02 2.66
CA THR A 158 -8.83 -2.52 2.33
C THR A 158 -7.82 -2.93 3.40
N HIS A 159 -6.52 -2.85 3.07
CA HIS A 159 -5.42 -3.13 4.00
C HIS A 159 -4.50 -1.92 4.12
N ALA A 160 -3.88 -1.75 5.29
CA ALA A 160 -2.74 -0.85 5.43
C ALA A 160 -1.49 -1.54 4.85
N ALA A 161 -0.69 -0.79 4.08
CA ALA A 161 0.56 -1.27 3.51
C ALA A 161 1.69 -0.29 3.85
N THR A 162 2.90 -0.83 4.05
CA THR A 162 4.11 -0.05 4.33
C THR A 162 5.22 -0.45 3.37
N ALA A 163 6.10 0.50 3.05
CA ALA A 163 7.32 0.25 2.29
C ALA A 163 8.53 0.40 3.23
N ALA A 164 9.50 -0.52 3.13
CA ALA A 164 10.71 -0.44 3.93
C ALA A 164 11.62 0.69 3.43
N ALA A 165 12.30 1.36 4.37
CA ALA A 165 13.35 2.31 4.03
C ALA A 165 14.49 1.58 3.31
N THR A 166 15.03 2.19 2.25
CA THR A 166 16.13 1.63 1.46
C THR A 166 17.29 2.62 1.45
N ASP A 167 18.47 2.20 1.94
CA ASP A 167 19.71 2.95 1.81
C ASP A 167 20.31 2.74 0.42
N LEU A 168 20.54 3.83 -0.32
CA LEU A 168 21.14 3.77 -1.66
C LEU A 168 22.67 3.65 -1.59
N GLY A 169 23.28 3.88 -0.43
CA GLY A 169 24.72 3.84 -0.20
C GLY A 169 25.51 4.96 -0.90
N THR A 170 26.82 5.01 -0.65
CA THR A 170 27.72 6.04 -1.20
C THR A 170 27.98 5.86 -2.70
N LYS A 171 28.12 6.97 -3.44
CA LYS A 171 28.52 7.00 -4.86
C LYS A 171 29.72 7.94 -5.03
N THR A 172 30.67 7.54 -5.86
CA THR A 172 31.83 8.37 -6.21
C THR A 172 31.53 9.17 -7.47
N THR A 173 31.82 10.47 -7.46
CA THR A 173 31.69 11.33 -8.64
C THR A 173 32.74 10.98 -9.69
N SER A 174 32.56 11.46 -10.92
CA SER A 174 33.63 11.43 -11.93
C SER A 174 34.85 12.23 -11.46
N SER A 175 36.04 11.85 -11.94
CA SER A 175 37.27 12.62 -11.73
C SER A 175 37.27 13.89 -12.57
N PHE A 176 37.75 15.00 -12.01
CA PHE A 176 37.97 16.26 -12.71
C PHE A 176 39.40 16.73 -12.47
N ASP A 177 40.15 16.97 -13.55
CA ASP A 177 41.55 17.43 -13.50
C ASP A 177 41.63 18.92 -13.87
N HIS A 178 42.19 19.74 -12.97
CA HIS A 178 42.42 21.16 -13.23
C HIS A 178 43.60 21.41 -14.17
N GLY A 179 44.46 20.41 -14.40
CA GLY A 179 45.69 20.52 -15.19
C GLY A 179 46.69 21.54 -14.61
N ASN A 180 47.68 21.94 -15.41
CA ASN A 180 48.63 22.99 -15.02
C ASN A 180 48.00 24.39 -15.15
N LYS A 181 48.11 25.20 -14.10
CA LYS A 181 47.77 26.63 -14.11
C LYS A 181 49.05 27.46 -14.05
N THR A 182 49.14 28.47 -14.90
CA THR A 182 50.27 29.42 -14.92
C THR A 182 49.89 30.69 -14.17
N THR A 183 50.81 31.22 -13.37
CA THR A 183 50.67 32.55 -12.77
C THR A 183 51.10 33.62 -13.77
N THR A 184 50.52 34.81 -13.67
CA THR A 184 50.97 35.96 -14.48
C THR A 184 52.38 36.37 -14.06
N SER A 185 53.19 36.80 -15.03
CA SER A 185 54.54 37.32 -14.73
C SER A 185 54.41 38.64 -13.98
N THR A 186 54.81 38.66 -12.71
CA THR A 186 54.96 39.90 -11.93
C THR A 186 56.35 40.45 -12.21
N ASP A 187 56.43 41.49 -13.03
CA ASP A 187 57.67 42.26 -13.20
C ASP A 187 57.96 43.02 -11.89
N LEU A 188 59.00 42.59 -11.17
CA LEU A 188 59.43 43.26 -9.94
C LEU A 188 60.14 44.61 -10.24
N GLY A 189 60.32 44.95 -11.52
CA GLY A 189 61.00 46.13 -12.01
C GLY A 189 62.50 46.10 -11.74
N THR A 190 63.26 46.90 -12.49
CA THR A 190 64.69 47.13 -12.24
C THR A 190 64.87 47.86 -10.90
N LYS A 191 65.39 47.16 -9.89
CA LYS A 191 65.79 47.79 -8.61
C LYS A 191 67.18 48.38 -8.77
N THR A 192 67.29 49.71 -8.72
CA THR A 192 68.55 50.43 -8.90
C THR A 192 69.09 50.86 -7.54
N THR A 193 70.33 50.49 -7.19
CA THR A 193 71.00 51.02 -5.99
C THR A 193 71.74 52.31 -6.36
N SER A 194 71.27 53.45 -5.87
CA SER A 194 71.71 54.78 -6.30
C SER A 194 72.78 55.44 -5.42
N SER A 195 73.47 54.71 -4.56
CA SER A 195 74.47 55.29 -3.65
C SER A 195 75.78 54.52 -3.75
N PHE A 196 76.60 54.90 -4.73
CA PHE A 196 78.01 54.51 -4.76
C PHE A 196 78.85 55.78 -4.74
N ASP A 197 79.51 56.04 -3.61
CA ASP A 197 80.41 57.18 -3.44
C ASP A 197 81.79 56.82 -4.01
N HIS A 198 82.22 57.56 -5.03
CA HIS A 198 83.52 57.36 -5.66
C HIS A 198 84.70 57.97 -4.88
N GLY A 199 84.44 58.56 -3.72
CA GLY A 199 85.42 59.15 -2.82
C GLY A 199 86.13 60.39 -3.38
N THR A 200 86.84 61.11 -2.51
CA THR A 200 87.70 62.25 -2.89
C THR A 200 88.94 61.76 -3.63
N LYS A 201 89.19 62.26 -4.85
CA LYS A 201 90.40 61.97 -5.63
C LYS A 201 91.30 63.20 -5.71
N THR A 202 92.59 63.05 -5.41
CA THR A 202 93.58 64.14 -5.41
C THR A 202 94.40 64.10 -6.71
N ALA A 203 94.63 65.25 -7.34
CA ALA A 203 95.53 65.37 -8.49
C ALA A 203 97.01 65.44 -8.06
N SER A 204 97.94 65.21 -9.00
CA SER A 204 99.39 65.34 -8.74
C SER A 204 99.83 66.82 -8.68
N THR A 205 100.85 67.13 -7.87
CA THR A 205 101.39 68.50 -7.72
C THR A 205 102.28 68.90 -8.91
N ASN A 206 101.69 69.51 -9.93
CA ASN A 206 102.38 70.00 -11.12
C ASN A 206 102.13 71.52 -11.31
N GLY A 207 102.93 72.19 -12.16
CA GLY A 207 102.72 73.61 -12.52
C GLY A 207 103.76 74.62 -12.02
N ASN A 208 104.84 74.17 -11.37
CA ASN A 208 105.95 75.04 -10.97
C ASN A 208 106.71 75.57 -12.21
N HIS A 209 106.84 76.88 -12.35
CA HIS A 209 107.56 77.52 -13.46
C HIS A 209 108.14 78.88 -13.00
N THR A 210 109.09 79.43 -13.77
CA THR A 210 109.72 80.74 -13.51
C THR A 210 109.64 81.64 -14.75
N HIS A 211 109.74 82.95 -14.55
CA HIS A 211 109.79 83.95 -15.62
C HIS A 211 111.12 84.71 -15.57
N GLY A 212 111.74 84.98 -16.72
CA GLY A 212 112.94 85.82 -16.83
C GLY A 212 112.58 87.29 -17.02
N TYR A 213 113.37 88.20 -16.45
CA TYR A 213 113.28 89.65 -16.69
C TYR A 213 114.64 90.20 -17.11
N ILE A 214 114.66 91.30 -17.88
CA ILE A 214 115.89 91.96 -18.36
C ILE A 214 116.04 93.30 -17.61
N ASP A 215 117.19 93.53 -16.98
CA ASP A 215 117.58 94.81 -16.36
C ASP A 215 118.67 95.48 -17.22
N THR A 216 118.52 96.78 -17.51
CA THR A 216 119.49 97.57 -18.30
C THR A 216 119.98 98.75 -17.46
N ARG A 217 121.31 98.85 -17.23
CA ARG A 217 121.93 99.93 -16.46
C ARG A 217 122.89 100.71 -17.34
N THR A 218 122.61 101.99 -17.55
CA THR A 218 123.47 102.91 -18.33
C THR A 218 123.95 104.03 -17.40
N SER A 219 125.28 104.18 -17.28
CA SER A 219 125.90 105.24 -16.48
C SER A 219 125.80 106.58 -17.22
N GLY A 220 124.89 107.46 -16.81
CA GLY A 220 124.90 108.86 -17.29
C GLY A 220 123.55 109.58 -17.30
N ASP A 221 122.46 108.91 -17.65
CA ASP A 221 121.16 109.58 -17.81
C ASP A 221 120.10 109.00 -16.87
N SER A 222 119.46 109.87 -16.08
CA SER A 222 118.47 109.51 -15.06
C SER A 222 117.07 109.16 -15.60
N ASN A 223 116.96 108.62 -16.81
CA ASN A 223 115.65 108.36 -17.44
C ASN A 223 115.35 106.88 -17.77
N GLY A 224 115.87 105.95 -16.96
CA GLY A 224 115.58 104.51 -17.01
C GLY A 224 115.28 103.92 -15.64
N VAL A 225 114.33 102.98 -15.59
CA VAL A 225 113.68 102.32 -14.43
C VAL A 225 114.56 102.27 -13.18
N LYS A 226 114.22 103.07 -12.16
CA LYS A 226 114.92 103.08 -10.87
C LYS A 226 114.44 101.92 -10.00
N VAL A 227 115.08 100.77 -10.13
CA VAL A 227 115.16 99.81 -9.02
C VAL A 227 116.02 100.46 -7.93
N ALA A 228 115.46 100.67 -6.73
CA ALA A 228 115.96 101.64 -5.77
C ALA A 228 117.36 101.34 -5.17
N GLY A 229 118.28 102.32 -5.27
CA GLY A 229 119.48 102.51 -4.45
C GLY A 229 120.80 102.46 -5.26
N SER A 230 121.78 103.34 -5.14
CA SER A 230 122.07 104.49 -4.26
C SER A 230 123.20 105.32 -4.90
N THR A 231 123.20 106.63 -4.69
CA THR A 231 124.20 107.58 -5.22
C THR A 231 125.55 107.44 -4.51
N GLY A 232 126.62 107.22 -5.29
CA GLY A 232 127.99 107.67 -5.00
C GLY A 232 128.70 107.10 -3.76
N GLY A 233 129.21 105.86 -3.86
CA GLY A 233 130.18 105.30 -2.91
C GLY A 233 130.51 103.85 -3.26
N ALA A 234 131.79 103.49 -3.20
CA ALA A 234 132.43 102.21 -3.57
C ALA A 234 131.53 100.95 -3.66
N ALA A 235 131.68 100.21 -4.77
CA ALA A 235 130.99 98.96 -5.06
C ALA A 235 131.17 97.93 -3.94
N THR A 236 130.13 97.78 -3.12
CA THR A 236 129.92 96.61 -2.27
C THR A 236 128.70 95.85 -2.80
N ASN A 237 128.88 94.54 -2.91
CA ASN A 237 127.90 93.58 -3.46
C ASN A 237 126.60 93.63 -2.65
N LYS A 238 125.56 94.31 -3.17
CA LYS A 238 124.24 94.41 -2.54
C LYS A 238 123.19 93.71 -3.41
N SER A 239 122.90 92.45 -3.09
CA SER A 239 121.81 91.68 -3.69
C SER A 239 120.44 92.22 -3.25
N ILE A 240 119.55 92.49 -4.20
CA ILE A 240 118.15 92.90 -3.96
C ILE A 240 117.26 91.78 -4.53
N SER A 241 116.32 91.29 -3.70
CA SER A 241 115.32 90.28 -4.08
C SER A 241 113.92 90.90 -4.02
N SER A 242 113.12 90.70 -5.05
CA SER A 242 111.74 91.19 -5.17
C SER A 242 110.88 90.10 -5.80
N THR A 243 109.72 89.83 -5.23
CA THR A 243 108.74 88.87 -5.77
C THR A 243 107.70 89.58 -6.63
N THR A 244 107.24 88.92 -7.69
CA THR A 244 106.10 89.39 -8.49
C THR A 244 104.81 89.32 -7.67
N VAL A 245 103.76 90.04 -8.10
CA VAL A 245 102.41 89.86 -7.55
C VAL A 245 101.85 88.47 -7.90
N ALA A 246 100.93 87.94 -7.10
CA ALA A 246 100.33 86.62 -7.32
C ALA A 246 99.40 86.60 -8.55
N ALA A 247 99.53 85.55 -9.38
CA ALA A 247 98.69 85.28 -10.56
C ALA A 247 98.64 83.75 -10.84
N GLY A 248 97.82 83.30 -11.80
CA GLY A 248 97.83 81.91 -12.28
C GLY A 248 96.79 80.94 -11.68
N ASN A 249 95.78 81.47 -10.98
CA ASN A 249 94.70 80.64 -10.45
C ASN A 249 93.87 80.03 -11.61
N HIS A 250 93.78 78.70 -11.68
CA HIS A 250 93.00 77.99 -12.70
C HIS A 250 92.45 76.67 -12.13
N THR A 251 91.46 76.08 -12.81
CA THR A 251 90.85 74.81 -12.42
C THR A 251 90.88 73.81 -13.58
N HIS A 252 90.91 72.52 -13.25
CA HIS A 252 90.71 71.41 -14.18
C HIS A 252 89.45 70.64 -13.78
N THR A 253 88.74 70.07 -14.75
CA THR A 253 87.59 69.18 -14.51
C THR A 253 87.90 67.77 -15.02
N VAL A 254 87.61 66.75 -14.20
CA VAL A 254 87.73 65.33 -14.56
C VAL A 254 86.37 64.67 -14.40
N ALA A 255 85.77 64.22 -15.51
CA ALA A 255 84.51 63.50 -15.50
C ALA A 255 84.75 61.98 -15.44
N ILE A 256 84.17 61.31 -14.44
CA ILE A 256 84.02 59.84 -14.45
C ILE A 256 82.58 59.55 -14.85
N GLY A 257 82.42 58.93 -16.02
CA GLY A 257 81.11 58.69 -16.64
C GLY A 257 80.20 57.77 -15.84
N ALA A 258 78.90 57.85 -16.14
CA ALA A 258 77.89 56.99 -15.55
C ALA A 258 78.17 55.51 -15.85
N HIS A 259 78.03 54.66 -14.83
CA HIS A 259 78.04 53.21 -14.98
C HIS A 259 76.97 52.59 -14.06
N ALA A 260 76.56 51.37 -14.39
CA ALA A 260 75.49 50.66 -13.71
C ALA A 260 75.96 49.31 -13.17
N HIS A 261 75.33 48.87 -12.08
CA HIS A 261 75.49 47.53 -11.51
C HIS A 261 74.18 46.76 -11.60
N THR A 262 74.25 45.48 -11.94
CA THR A 262 73.11 44.56 -11.93
C THR A 262 73.37 43.43 -10.95
N VAL A 263 72.39 43.17 -10.07
CA VAL A 263 72.41 42.04 -9.13
C VAL A 263 71.40 40.99 -9.60
N ALA A 264 71.87 39.77 -9.87
CA ALA A 264 71.01 38.66 -10.25
C ALA A 264 70.38 38.04 -9.00
N ILE A 265 69.06 38.14 -8.87
CA ILE A 265 68.30 37.32 -7.90
C ILE A 265 67.92 36.03 -8.63
N GLY A 266 68.40 34.90 -8.13
CA GLY A 266 68.25 33.58 -8.75
C GLY A 266 66.79 33.12 -8.87
N GLY A 267 66.60 31.99 -9.57
CA GLY A 267 65.29 31.35 -9.68
C GLY A 267 64.71 31.06 -8.29
N HIS A 268 63.46 31.45 -8.08
CA HIS A 268 62.72 31.18 -6.85
C HIS A 268 61.34 30.63 -7.20
N ALA A 269 60.75 29.90 -6.26
CA ALA A 269 59.43 29.32 -6.39
C ALA A 269 58.54 29.76 -5.22
N HIS A 270 57.24 29.75 -5.45
CA HIS A 270 56.23 30.05 -4.43
C HIS A 270 55.36 28.82 -4.19
N THR A 271 54.94 28.64 -2.94
CA THR A 271 53.97 27.61 -2.57
C THR A 271 52.59 28.25 -2.49
N VAL A 272 51.60 27.71 -3.20
CA VAL A 272 50.21 28.20 -3.17
C VAL A 272 49.29 27.08 -2.65
N ALA A 273 48.67 27.31 -1.50
CA ALA A 273 47.66 26.40 -0.96
C ALA A 273 46.27 26.72 -1.54
N ILE A 274 45.65 25.77 -2.24
CA ILE A 274 44.33 25.96 -2.88
C ILE A 274 43.17 25.64 -1.92
N GLY A 275 43.37 24.71 -1.00
CA GLY A 275 42.36 24.31 -0.01
C GLY A 275 41.41 23.21 -0.48
N ALA A 276 40.51 22.79 0.41
CA ALA A 276 39.48 21.79 0.15
C ALA A 276 38.15 22.44 -0.22
N HIS A 277 37.33 21.74 -1.00
CA HIS A 277 35.96 22.17 -1.32
C HIS A 277 35.03 20.96 -1.41
N THR A 278 33.72 21.22 -1.30
CA THR A 278 32.66 20.22 -1.46
C THR A 278 31.57 20.76 -2.38
N HIS A 279 30.82 19.86 -3.00
CA HIS A 279 29.65 20.19 -3.82
C HIS A 279 28.38 19.60 -3.19
N SER A 280 27.23 20.18 -3.52
CA SER A 280 25.91 19.61 -3.21
C SER A 280 25.22 19.18 -4.49
N VAL A 281 24.56 18.03 -4.48
CA VAL A 281 23.82 17.49 -5.62
C VAL A 281 22.37 17.23 -5.21
N VAL A 282 21.42 17.76 -5.98
CA VAL A 282 19.98 17.58 -5.73
C VAL A 282 19.48 16.36 -6.50
N MET A 283 18.88 15.39 -5.81
CA MET A 283 18.45 14.11 -6.40
C MET A 283 17.01 14.10 -6.96
N GLY A 284 16.16 15.06 -6.53
CA GLY A 284 14.76 15.15 -6.96
C GLY A 284 13.83 14.08 -6.36
N THR A 285 12.59 14.01 -6.87
CA THR A 285 11.56 13.03 -6.47
C THR A 285 11.46 11.89 -7.47
N HIS A 286 11.14 10.69 -7.00
CA HIS A 286 10.85 9.52 -7.84
C HIS A 286 9.66 8.75 -7.27
N ALA A 287 9.10 7.82 -8.06
CA ALA A 287 7.94 7.02 -7.71
C ALA A 287 8.17 5.52 -8.01
N HIS A 288 7.34 4.66 -7.42
CA HIS A 288 7.35 3.22 -7.61
C HIS A 288 5.98 2.73 -8.07
N THR A 289 5.96 1.66 -8.86
CA THR A 289 4.72 0.93 -9.17
C THR A 289 4.56 -0.20 -8.17
N ILE A 290 3.38 -0.31 -7.56
CA ILE A 290 3.07 -1.35 -6.57
C ILE A 290 2.00 -2.27 -7.14
N THR A 291 2.25 -3.57 -7.07
CA THR A 291 1.29 -4.61 -7.45
C THR A 291 0.95 -5.45 -6.23
N VAL A 292 -0.34 -5.60 -5.93
CA VAL A 292 -0.84 -6.52 -4.91
C VAL A 292 -1.35 -7.77 -5.62
N ASN A 293 -0.71 -8.91 -5.37
CA ASN A 293 -1.11 -10.18 -5.98
C ASN A 293 -2.44 -10.66 -5.37
N ALA A 294 -3.22 -11.39 -6.17
CA ALA A 294 -4.44 -12.03 -5.70
C ALA A 294 -4.13 -13.05 -4.59
N ALA A 295 -5.00 -13.10 -3.57
CA ALA A 295 -4.90 -14.05 -2.47
C ALA A 295 -6.30 -14.58 -2.13
N GLY A 296 -6.43 -15.90 -2.00
CA GLY A 296 -7.70 -16.56 -1.71
C GLY A 296 -7.82 -17.94 -2.35
N ASN A 297 -8.95 -18.58 -2.12
CA ASN A 297 -9.33 -19.85 -2.75
C ASN A 297 -10.24 -19.60 -3.95
N ALA A 298 -10.60 -20.66 -4.67
CA ALA A 298 -11.55 -20.59 -5.79
C ALA A 298 -12.98 -20.18 -5.35
N GLU A 299 -13.36 -20.49 -4.11
CA GLU A 299 -14.67 -20.17 -3.53
C GLU A 299 -14.51 -19.48 -2.16
N ASN A 300 -15.37 -18.51 -1.88
CA ASN A 300 -15.49 -17.87 -0.59
C ASN A 300 -16.45 -18.68 0.31
N THR A 301 -15.88 -19.45 1.24
CA THR A 301 -16.61 -20.41 2.06
C THR A 301 -16.68 -20.01 3.53
N VAL A 302 -17.75 -20.46 4.19
CA VAL A 302 -17.82 -20.58 5.65
C VAL A 302 -17.65 -22.05 6.03
N LYS A 303 -17.34 -22.35 7.29
CA LYS A 303 -17.32 -23.74 7.78
C LYS A 303 -18.67 -24.41 7.46
N ASN A 304 -18.64 -25.54 6.76
CA ASN A 304 -19.81 -26.25 6.31
C ASN A 304 -19.59 -27.77 6.37
N ILE A 305 -20.69 -28.53 6.30
CA ILE A 305 -20.70 -30.00 6.21
C ILE A 305 -21.59 -30.36 5.01
N ALA A 306 -21.11 -31.28 4.17
CA ALA A 306 -21.84 -31.72 3.01
C ALA A 306 -23.00 -32.66 3.37
N PHE A 307 -24.20 -32.31 2.90
CA PHE A 307 -25.40 -33.15 2.91
C PHE A 307 -25.99 -33.16 1.50
N ASN A 308 -26.69 -34.23 1.13
CA ASN A 308 -27.50 -34.23 -0.08
C ASN A 308 -28.81 -33.50 0.19
N TYR A 309 -29.16 -32.53 -0.64
CA TYR A 309 -30.50 -31.97 -0.63
C TYR A 309 -31.46 -32.92 -1.32
N ILE A 310 -32.49 -33.37 -0.59
CA ILE A 310 -33.57 -34.20 -1.11
C ILE A 310 -34.92 -33.48 -0.99
N VAL A 311 -35.90 -33.92 -1.77
CA VAL A 311 -37.27 -33.40 -1.73
C VAL A 311 -38.28 -34.55 -1.82
N ARG A 312 -39.36 -34.44 -1.04
CA ARG A 312 -40.48 -35.40 -1.12
C ARG A 312 -41.24 -35.21 -2.43
N LEU A 313 -41.50 -36.31 -3.13
CA LEU A 313 -42.33 -36.36 -4.34
C LEU A 313 -43.75 -36.82 -3.97
N ALA A 314 -44.73 -35.99 -4.29
CA ALA A 314 -46.16 -36.25 -4.10
C ALA A 314 -47.01 -35.36 -5.01
#